data_AF-A0A1Y2VP85-F1
#
_entry.id   AF-A0A1Y2VP85-F1
#
_cell.length_a   1.000
_cell.length_b   1.000
_cell.length_c   1.000
_cell.angle_alpha   90.00
_cell.angle_beta   90.00
_cell.angle_gamma   90.00
#
_symmetry.space_group_name_H-M   'P 1'
#
loop_
_entity.id
_entity.type
_entity.pdbx_description
1 polymer ?
#
loop_
_entity_poly.entity_id
_entity_poly.type
_entity_poly.pdbx_seq_one_letter_code
_entity_poly.pdbx_strand_id
1 'polypeptide(L)'
;MVMTIEKGRRGRAAFIAELETYSEFKILKKLVDDPEVSPSDVVQEIVNITSTKAAANKEIDLGAHPWYTFLALIELAQRTPPSRQTKLVEFVSQLQKLQVTNPWTNEPLARDGELLWTDLPALGYTASDEWHGHLPKHPTTTEEEKRRFENYVAFLAQLSTAADIDYTDPAARVHPMDFSFWCLVAFIEAAEPEEGKQVPSDHAVRTASMWALYGADRFWANVKHGRIFDRRGDDPGTKITREMWDGWYQTLVAAESTRTDEDTKRLVGEAIAKMQKASEK
;
A
#
# COMPACT_ATOMS: atom_id res chain seq x y z
N MET A 1 0.20 -20.77 23.12
CA MET A 1 -1.00 -20.12 23.69
C MET A 1 -1.78 -19.51 22.53
N VAL A 2 -2.93 -20.08 22.16
CA VAL A 2 -3.70 -19.62 21.00
C VAL A 2 -4.34 -18.27 21.35
N MET A 3 -3.95 -17.20 20.66
CA MET A 3 -4.58 -15.89 20.80
C MET A 3 -5.97 -15.98 20.16
N THR A 4 -7.04 -15.68 20.92
CA THR A 4 -8.39 -15.63 20.34
C THR A 4 -8.54 -14.37 19.50
N ILE A 5 -9.37 -14.41 18.45
CA ILE A 5 -9.59 -13.27 17.53
C ILE A 5 -10.09 -12.04 18.26
N GLU A 6 -10.97 -12.21 19.25
CA GLU A 6 -11.45 -11.11 20.09
C GLU A 6 -10.33 -10.48 20.95
N LYS A 7 -9.38 -11.30 21.42
CA LYS A 7 -8.20 -10.78 22.12
C LYS A 7 -7.31 -10.00 21.14
N GLY A 8 -7.13 -10.51 19.92
CA GLY A 8 -6.43 -9.80 18.83
C GLY A 8 -7.07 -8.45 18.51
N ARG A 9 -8.40 -8.40 18.32
CA ARG A 9 -9.14 -7.16 18.06
C ARG A 9 -9.01 -6.13 19.17
N ARG A 10 -9.17 -6.55 20.43
CA ARG A 10 -8.97 -5.65 21.58
C ARG A 10 -7.54 -5.13 21.66
N GLY A 11 -6.56 -5.99 21.40
CA GLY A 11 -5.16 -5.58 21.29
C GLY A 11 -4.94 -4.53 20.20
N ARG A 12 -5.49 -4.76 19.00
CA ARG A 12 -5.42 -3.80 17.89
C ARG A 12 -6.09 -2.47 18.22
N ALA A 13 -7.28 -2.49 18.82
CA ALA A 13 -7.99 -1.27 19.21
C ALA A 13 -7.20 -0.46 20.26
N ALA A 14 -6.61 -1.12 21.26
CA ALA A 14 -5.76 -0.46 22.25
C ALA A 14 -4.50 0.13 21.60
N PHE A 15 -3.86 -0.61 20.70
CA PHE A 15 -2.70 -0.13 19.94
C PHE A 15 -3.05 1.09 19.07
N ILE A 16 -4.19 1.07 18.38
CA ILE A 16 -4.67 2.21 17.60
C ILE A 16 -4.91 3.42 18.50
N ALA A 17 -5.55 3.23 19.66
CA ALA A 17 -5.76 4.33 20.61
C ALA A 17 -4.44 4.93 21.11
N GLU A 18 -3.41 4.10 21.29
CA GLU A 18 -2.05 4.57 21.59
C GLU A 18 -1.44 5.32 20.40
N LEU A 19 -1.54 4.78 19.18
CA LEU A 19 -1.05 5.38 17.94
C LEU A 19 -1.58 6.82 17.76
N GLU A 20 -2.86 7.04 18.09
CA GLU A 20 -3.52 8.34 18.02
C GLU A 20 -2.92 9.42 18.95
N THR A 21 -2.15 9.00 19.96
CA THR A 21 -1.48 9.92 20.88
C THR A 21 -0.17 10.50 20.32
N TYR A 22 0.46 9.81 19.37
CA TYR A 22 1.76 10.21 18.79
C TYR A 22 1.64 11.44 17.88
N SER A 23 2.74 12.17 17.74
CA SER A 23 2.76 13.44 17.00
C SER A 23 2.56 13.21 15.50
N GLU A 24 3.17 12.15 14.98
CA GLU A 24 3.10 11.68 13.60
C GLU A 24 1.65 11.46 13.17
N PHE A 25 0.85 10.79 14.01
CA PHE A 25 -0.57 10.58 13.75
C PHE A 25 -1.34 11.89 13.72
N LYS A 26 -1.13 12.77 14.70
CA LYS A 26 -1.83 14.07 14.76
C LYS A 26 -1.49 14.95 13.56
N ILE A 27 -0.24 14.96 13.12
CA ILE A 27 0.25 15.69 11.95
C ILE A 27 -0.43 15.17 10.68
N LEU A 28 -0.37 13.86 10.43
CA LEU A 28 -0.99 13.25 9.26
C LEU A 28 -2.52 13.32 9.28
N LYS A 29 -3.14 13.29 10.46
CA LYS A 29 -4.60 13.41 10.58
C LYS A 29 -5.09 14.77 10.09
N LYS A 30 -4.35 15.86 10.35
CA LYS A 30 -4.67 17.19 9.79
C LYS A 30 -4.75 17.16 8.26
N LEU A 31 -3.86 16.40 7.61
CA LEU A 31 -3.83 16.27 6.15
C LEU A 31 -5.13 15.69 5.58
N VAL A 32 -5.78 14.79 6.33
CA VAL A 32 -7.03 14.12 5.93
C VAL A 32 -8.26 14.94 6.29
N ASP A 33 -8.24 15.57 7.46
CA ASP A 33 -9.39 16.29 8.01
C ASP A 33 -9.54 17.72 7.44
N ASP A 34 -8.42 18.39 7.14
CA ASP A 34 -8.39 19.79 6.72
C ASP A 34 -8.08 19.91 5.21
N PRO A 35 -9.02 20.45 4.40
CA PRO A 35 -8.79 20.66 2.98
C PRO A 35 -7.70 21.70 2.69
N GLU A 36 -7.40 22.63 3.60
CA GLU A 36 -6.41 23.69 3.41
C GLU A 36 -4.98 23.23 3.71
N VAL A 37 -4.81 22.18 4.52
CA VAL A 37 -3.48 21.64 4.83
C VAL A 37 -2.88 20.98 3.61
N SER A 38 -1.71 21.45 3.18
CA SER A 38 -0.99 20.89 2.04
C SER A 38 -0.12 19.69 2.44
N PRO A 39 0.11 18.71 1.54
CA PRO A 39 1.07 17.64 1.83
C PRO A 39 2.48 18.16 2.13
N SER A 40 2.91 19.26 1.49
CA SER A 40 4.24 19.85 1.72
C SER A 40 4.44 20.36 3.15
N ASP A 41 3.41 20.97 3.75
CA ASP A 41 3.49 21.45 5.13
C ASP A 41 3.68 20.28 6.11
N VAL A 42 2.91 19.21 5.88
CA VAL A 42 2.95 17.98 6.69
C VAL A 42 4.28 17.25 6.52
N VAL A 43 4.82 17.19 5.30
CA VAL A 43 6.17 16.67 5.04
C VAL A 43 7.21 17.46 5.83
N GLN A 44 7.12 18.79 5.84
CA GLN A 44 8.06 19.63 6.58
C GLN A 44 7.94 19.42 8.10
N GLU A 45 6.72 19.25 8.64
CA GLU A 45 6.53 18.92 10.06
C GLU A 45 7.19 17.59 10.44
N ILE A 46 7.04 16.53 9.62
CA ILE A 46 7.69 15.23 9.83
C ILE A 46 9.21 15.31 9.74
N VAL A 47 9.72 16.02 8.73
CA VAL A 47 11.17 16.24 8.58
C VAL A 47 11.74 17.04 9.75
N ASN A 48 11.02 18.03 10.27
CA ASN A 48 11.47 18.79 11.44
C ASN A 48 11.60 17.90 12.68
N ILE A 49 10.69 16.95 12.90
CA ILE A 49 10.82 15.95 13.97
C ILE A 49 12.07 15.09 13.74
N THR A 50 12.29 14.64 12.50
CA THR A 50 13.47 13.86 12.13
C THR A 50 14.75 14.62 12.45
N SER A 51 14.89 15.85 11.95
CA SER A 51 16.08 16.69 12.15
C SER A 51 16.30 17.00 13.63
N THR A 52 15.24 17.24 14.40
CA THR A 52 15.36 17.50 15.84
C THR A 52 15.90 16.27 16.58
N LYS A 53 15.35 15.08 16.31
CA LYS A 53 15.84 13.82 16.89
C LYS A 53 17.27 13.52 16.45
N ALA A 54 17.52 13.66 15.15
CA ALA A 54 18.82 13.53 14.54
C ALA A 54 19.78 14.66 14.91
N ALA A 55 19.45 15.62 15.77
CA ALA A 55 20.40 16.59 16.34
C ALA A 55 20.61 16.38 17.84
N ALA A 56 19.78 15.56 18.49
CA ALA A 56 19.78 15.38 19.93
C ALA A 56 20.88 14.40 20.43
N ASN A 57 21.23 13.38 19.65
CA ASN A 57 22.21 12.37 20.02
C ASN A 57 23.07 11.96 18.82
N LYS A 58 24.41 12.03 18.94
CA LYS A 58 25.38 11.65 17.90
C LYS A 58 25.19 10.23 17.34
N GLU A 59 24.60 9.32 18.11
CA GLU A 59 24.24 7.96 17.64
C GLU A 59 23.01 7.94 16.72
N ILE A 60 22.34 9.08 16.54
CA ILE A 60 21.15 9.27 15.71
C ILE A 60 20.00 8.34 16.11
N ASP A 61 19.64 8.37 17.40
CA ASP A 61 18.47 7.63 17.86
C ASP A 61 17.17 8.32 17.41
N LEU A 62 16.66 7.90 16.26
CA LEU A 62 15.32 8.27 15.77
C LEU A 62 14.21 7.52 16.49
N GLY A 63 14.57 6.52 17.31
CA GLY A 63 13.65 5.54 17.88
C GLY A 63 12.77 4.90 16.80
N ALA A 64 11.47 4.90 17.09
CA ALA A 64 10.44 4.37 16.21
C ALA A 64 9.76 5.46 15.34
N HIS A 65 10.31 6.68 15.25
CA HIS A 65 9.69 7.78 14.49
C HIS A 65 9.33 7.43 13.03
N PRO A 66 10.22 6.80 12.23
CA PRO A 66 9.88 6.41 10.86
C PRO A 66 8.75 5.38 10.81
N TRP A 67 8.77 4.42 11.74
CA TRP A 67 7.74 3.40 11.85
C TRP A 67 6.39 4.00 12.23
N TYR A 68 6.32 4.87 13.25
CA TYR A 68 5.09 5.55 13.65
C TYR A 68 4.54 6.47 12.55
N THR A 69 5.41 7.07 11.73
CA THR A 69 4.99 7.85 10.55
C THR A 69 4.22 6.98 9.57
N PHE A 70 4.77 5.83 9.17
CA PHE A 70 4.09 4.97 8.19
C PHE A 70 2.94 4.15 8.78
N LEU A 71 2.98 3.81 10.08
CA LEU A 71 1.82 3.24 10.78
C LEU A 71 0.65 4.20 10.78
N ALA A 72 0.89 5.47 11.15
CA ALA A 72 -0.14 6.50 11.14
C ALA A 72 -0.70 6.72 9.73
N LEU A 73 0.18 6.76 8.72
CA LEU A 73 -0.21 6.89 7.32
C LEU A 73 -1.14 5.75 6.87
N ILE A 74 -0.76 4.50 7.15
CA ILE A 74 -1.54 3.31 6.77
C ILE A 74 -2.87 3.26 7.54
N GLU A 75 -2.86 3.56 8.84
CA GLU A 75 -4.09 3.64 9.63
C GLU A 75 -5.06 4.71 9.08
N LEU A 76 -4.55 5.87 8.67
CA LEU A 76 -5.36 6.92 8.06
C LEU A 76 -5.83 6.53 6.66
N ALA A 77 -5.01 5.85 5.86
CA ALA A 77 -5.42 5.30 4.57
C ALA A 77 -6.57 4.30 4.73
N GLN A 78 -6.52 3.41 5.71
CA GLN A 78 -7.60 2.47 6.04
C GLN A 78 -8.92 3.15 6.40
N ARG A 79 -8.87 4.31 7.05
CA ARG A 79 -10.05 5.10 7.43
C ARG A 79 -10.59 5.98 6.30
N THR A 80 -9.78 6.24 5.28
CA THR A 80 -10.08 7.22 4.24
C THR A 80 -10.57 6.50 2.97
N PRO A 81 -11.76 6.85 2.44
CA PRO A 81 -12.21 6.31 1.17
C PRO A 81 -11.19 6.59 0.05
N PRO A 82 -11.02 5.69 -0.93
CA PRO A 82 -9.96 5.79 -1.94
C PRO A 82 -9.95 7.12 -2.69
N SER A 83 -11.12 7.66 -3.01
CA SER A 83 -11.30 8.95 -3.71
C SER A 83 -10.77 10.17 -2.93
N ARG A 84 -10.45 10.01 -1.65
CA ARG A 84 -9.90 11.05 -0.77
C ARG A 84 -8.46 10.78 -0.33
N GLN A 85 -7.81 9.74 -0.85
CA GLN A 85 -6.45 9.36 -0.46
C GLN A 85 -5.35 10.13 -1.21
N THR A 86 -5.68 10.96 -2.20
CA THR A 86 -4.70 11.68 -3.04
C THR A 86 -3.66 12.44 -2.23
N LYS A 87 -4.07 13.18 -1.19
CA LYS A 87 -3.12 13.91 -0.32
C LYS A 87 -2.16 12.98 0.42
N LEU A 88 -2.60 11.78 0.82
CA LEU A 88 -1.74 10.79 1.48
C LEU A 88 -0.68 10.23 0.51
N VAL A 89 -1.07 10.02 -0.75
CA VAL A 89 -0.15 9.57 -1.82
C VAL A 89 0.87 10.66 -2.16
N GLU A 90 0.41 11.92 -2.25
CA GLU A 90 1.27 13.09 -2.46
C GLU A 90 2.25 13.29 -1.31
N PHE A 91 1.82 13.09 -0.06
CA PHE A 91 2.71 13.14 1.10
C PHE A 91 3.88 12.17 0.95
N VAL A 92 3.64 10.90 0.61
CA VAL A 92 4.74 9.93 0.41
C VAL A 92 5.62 10.32 -0.77
N SER A 93 5.00 10.73 -1.89
CA SER A 93 5.72 11.15 -3.10
C SER A 93 6.64 12.34 -2.87
N GLN A 94 6.26 13.25 -1.98
CA GLN A 94 7.06 14.42 -1.60
C GLN A 94 8.11 14.05 -0.56
N LEU A 95 7.75 13.26 0.46
CA LEU A 95 8.67 12.80 1.50
C LEU A 95 9.86 12.05 0.90
N GLN A 96 9.60 11.19 -0.10
CA GLN A 96 10.65 10.41 -0.77
C GLN A 96 11.71 11.26 -1.47
N LYS A 97 11.34 12.46 -1.91
CA LYS A 97 12.26 13.37 -2.62
C LYS A 97 13.16 14.16 -1.68
N LEU A 98 12.95 14.04 -0.37
CA LEU A 98 13.72 14.78 0.62
C LEU A 98 14.87 13.97 1.18
N GLN A 99 16.01 14.64 1.26
CA GLN A 99 17.20 14.13 1.92
C GLN A 99 17.44 14.94 3.19
N VAL A 100 17.30 14.29 4.34
CA VAL A 100 17.67 14.90 5.62
C VAL A 100 19.17 14.74 5.82
N THR A 101 19.86 15.81 6.22
CA THR A 101 21.30 15.78 6.48
C THR A 101 21.57 15.36 7.93
N ASN A 102 22.53 14.45 8.12
CA ASN A 102 23.10 14.14 9.41
C ASN A 102 23.94 15.33 9.92
N PRO A 103 23.59 15.97 11.05
CA PRO A 103 24.28 17.16 11.50
C PRO A 103 25.71 16.91 12.03
N TRP A 104 26.11 15.66 12.27
CA TRP A 104 27.44 15.31 12.77
C TRP A 104 28.42 14.87 11.67
N THR A 105 27.93 14.33 10.57
CA THR A 105 28.77 13.87 9.44
C THR A 105 28.58 14.71 8.18
N ASN A 106 27.51 15.52 8.11
CA ASN A 106 27.08 16.27 6.93
C ASN A 106 26.71 15.37 5.72
N GLU A 107 26.50 14.08 5.96
CA GLU A 107 26.07 13.10 4.95
C GLU A 107 24.54 12.96 4.94
N PRO A 108 23.95 12.38 3.87
CA PRO A 108 22.56 11.95 3.91
C PRO A 108 22.27 11.06 5.13
N LEU A 109 21.14 11.30 5.80
CA LEU A 109 20.69 10.49 6.92
C LEU A 109 20.24 9.12 6.42
N ALA A 110 20.99 8.09 6.80
CA ALA A 110 20.72 6.71 6.45
C ALA A 110 20.55 5.85 7.71
N ARG A 111 19.76 4.79 7.60
CA ARG A 111 19.60 3.74 8.62
C ARG A 111 19.82 2.39 7.94
N ASP A 112 20.71 1.58 8.50
CA ASP A 112 21.04 0.25 7.97
C ASP A 112 21.45 0.24 6.48
N GLY A 113 22.08 1.32 6.02
CA GLY A 113 22.55 1.51 4.64
C GLY A 113 21.51 2.08 3.67
N GLU A 114 20.30 2.40 4.14
CA GLU A 114 19.21 2.94 3.33
C GLU A 114 18.90 4.38 3.72
N LEU A 115 18.69 5.25 2.72
CA LEU A 115 18.31 6.64 2.92
C LEU A 115 16.93 6.71 3.56
N LEU A 116 16.85 7.36 4.72
CA LEU A 116 15.70 7.25 5.63
C LEU A 116 14.35 7.51 4.96
N TRP A 117 14.26 8.61 4.21
CA TRP A 117 13.03 9.02 3.53
C TRP A 117 13.06 8.70 2.03
N THR A 118 14.23 8.66 1.39
CA THR A 118 14.33 8.37 -0.05
C THR A 118 14.07 6.90 -0.40
N ASP A 119 14.58 5.97 0.42
CA ASP A 119 14.39 4.53 0.20
C ASP A 119 13.15 3.99 0.93
N LEU A 120 12.50 4.82 1.76
CA LEU A 120 11.30 4.50 2.55
C LEU A 120 11.32 3.10 3.20
N PRO A 121 12.41 2.65 3.87
CA PRO A 121 12.49 1.28 4.39
C PRO A 121 11.35 0.95 5.35
N ALA A 122 10.94 1.93 6.16
CA ALA A 122 9.84 1.79 7.10
C ALA A 122 8.46 1.67 6.45
N LEU A 123 8.25 2.19 5.25
CA LEU A 123 6.99 2.01 4.54
C LEU A 123 6.82 0.54 4.13
N GLY A 124 7.87 -0.06 3.57
CA GLY A 124 7.84 -1.42 3.03
C GLY A 124 7.46 -2.48 4.07
N TYR A 125 8.17 -2.53 5.21
CA TYR A 125 7.85 -3.52 6.23
C TYR A 125 6.52 -3.22 6.96
N THR A 126 6.15 -1.94 7.14
CA THR A 126 4.86 -1.61 7.77
C THR A 126 3.68 -2.02 6.88
N ALA A 127 3.80 -1.80 5.56
CA ALA A 127 2.81 -2.26 4.61
C ALA A 127 2.74 -3.80 4.58
N SER A 128 3.89 -4.47 4.65
CA SER A 128 3.94 -5.94 4.69
C SER A 128 3.23 -6.47 5.94
N ASP A 129 3.52 -5.90 7.11
CA ASP A 129 2.88 -6.31 8.37
C ASP A 129 1.36 -6.13 8.32
N GLU A 130 0.88 -5.03 7.76
CA GLU A 130 -0.57 -4.79 7.62
C GLU A 130 -1.22 -5.76 6.61
N TRP A 131 -0.54 -6.06 5.50
CA TRP A 131 -1.02 -7.03 4.53
C TRP A 131 -1.21 -8.42 5.15
N HIS A 132 -0.19 -8.90 5.88
CA HIS A 132 -0.22 -10.22 6.52
C HIS A 132 -1.08 -10.26 7.79
N GLY A 133 -1.36 -9.11 8.40
CA GLY A 133 -2.26 -8.98 9.54
C GLY A 133 -3.74 -9.12 9.15
N HIS A 134 -4.08 -8.97 7.87
CA HIS A 134 -5.45 -9.18 7.37
C HIS A 134 -5.75 -10.65 7.15
N LEU A 135 -6.96 -11.07 7.53
CA LEU A 135 -7.44 -12.44 7.37
C LEU A 135 -8.69 -12.44 6.47
N PRO A 136 -8.53 -12.29 5.13
CA PRO A 136 -9.64 -12.05 4.21
C PRO A 136 -10.64 -13.21 4.16
N LYS A 137 -10.18 -14.44 4.39
CA LYS A 137 -10.98 -15.68 4.32
C LYS A 137 -11.52 -16.13 5.68
N HIS A 138 -11.25 -15.38 6.76
CA HIS A 138 -11.68 -15.80 8.10
C HIS A 138 -13.20 -15.56 8.28
N PRO A 139 -13.99 -16.56 8.74
CA PRO A 139 -15.45 -16.48 8.79
C PRO A 139 -16.00 -15.39 9.73
N THR A 140 -15.16 -14.85 10.62
CA THR A 140 -15.56 -13.80 11.56
C THR A 140 -15.10 -12.39 11.15
N THR A 141 -14.47 -12.21 9.99
CA THR A 141 -14.04 -10.90 9.49
C THR A 141 -15.26 -10.01 9.24
N THR A 142 -15.30 -8.86 9.91
CA THR A 142 -16.40 -7.89 9.88
C THR A 142 -16.38 -7.06 8.60
N GLU A 143 -17.53 -6.48 8.23
CA GLU A 143 -17.61 -5.57 7.08
C GLU A 143 -16.73 -4.33 7.24
N GLU A 144 -16.53 -3.85 8.48
CA GLU A 144 -15.60 -2.75 8.74
C GLU A 144 -14.16 -3.15 8.44
N GLU A 145 -13.72 -4.33 8.90
CA GLU A 145 -12.37 -4.85 8.61
C GLU A 145 -12.17 -5.03 7.09
N LYS A 146 -13.16 -5.56 6.38
CA LYS A 146 -13.14 -5.68 4.91
C LYS A 146 -12.97 -4.32 4.23
N ARG A 147 -13.81 -3.35 4.58
CA ARG A 147 -13.76 -1.99 4.01
C ARG A 147 -12.43 -1.31 4.29
N ARG A 148 -11.90 -1.44 5.51
CA ARG A 148 -10.59 -0.89 5.88
C ARG A 148 -9.48 -1.50 5.03
N PHE A 149 -9.51 -2.81 4.81
CA PHE A 149 -8.56 -3.49 3.94
C PHE A 149 -8.70 -3.06 2.47
N GLU A 150 -9.92 -2.92 1.95
CA GLU A 150 -10.15 -2.39 0.60
C GLU A 150 -9.55 -0.99 0.42
N ASN A 151 -9.75 -0.08 1.39
CA ASN A 151 -9.15 1.25 1.38
C ASN A 151 -7.62 1.19 1.39
N TYR A 152 -7.05 0.28 2.19
CA TYR A 152 -5.60 0.06 2.23
C TYR A 152 -5.05 -0.42 0.88
N VAL A 153 -5.72 -1.40 0.26
CA VAL A 153 -5.34 -1.92 -1.06
C VAL A 153 -5.42 -0.84 -2.14
N ALA A 154 -6.47 -0.02 -2.12
CA ALA A 154 -6.58 1.15 -2.98
C ALA A 154 -5.41 2.11 -2.80
N PHE A 155 -4.98 2.34 -1.56
CA PHE A 155 -3.88 3.23 -1.25
C PHE A 155 -2.56 2.71 -1.83
N LEU A 156 -2.25 1.41 -1.66
CA LEU A 156 -1.07 0.80 -2.25
C LEU A 156 -1.08 0.83 -3.79
N ALA A 157 -2.24 0.60 -4.40
CA ALA A 157 -2.42 0.72 -5.85
C ALA A 157 -2.15 2.14 -6.35
N GLN A 158 -2.60 3.14 -5.61
CA GLN A 158 -2.33 4.55 -5.94
C GLN A 158 -0.87 4.93 -5.72
N LEU A 159 -0.22 4.45 -4.65
CA LEU A 159 1.23 4.62 -4.45
C LEU A 159 2.02 4.02 -5.61
N SER A 160 1.66 2.80 -6.02
CA SER A 160 2.29 2.12 -7.14
C SER A 160 2.12 2.89 -8.44
N THR A 161 0.94 3.47 -8.66
CA THR A 161 0.69 4.34 -9.81
C THR A 161 1.53 5.62 -9.76
N ALA A 162 1.67 6.24 -8.59
CA ALA A 162 2.43 7.47 -8.39
C ALA A 162 3.96 7.29 -8.42
N ALA A 163 4.46 6.05 -8.28
CA ALA A 163 5.89 5.74 -8.29
C ALA A 163 6.58 6.23 -9.59
N ASP A 164 7.73 6.88 -9.49
CA ASP A 164 8.48 7.30 -10.67
C ASP A 164 9.41 6.15 -11.11
N ILE A 165 8.91 5.29 -12.00
CA ILE A 165 9.63 4.09 -12.44
C ILE A 165 10.39 4.39 -13.72
N ASP A 166 11.70 4.26 -13.64
CA ASP A 166 12.54 4.11 -14.82
C ASP A 166 12.46 2.67 -15.34
N TYR A 167 11.95 2.52 -16.56
CA TYR A 167 11.82 1.25 -17.28
C TYR A 167 13.01 0.95 -18.20
N THR A 168 14.08 1.76 -18.19
CA THR A 168 15.29 1.49 -18.97
C THR A 168 16.03 0.24 -18.51
N ASP A 169 15.98 -0.06 -17.21
CA ASP A 169 16.42 -1.33 -16.64
C ASP A 169 15.24 -2.08 -15.99
N PRO A 170 14.69 -3.11 -16.65
CA PRO A 170 13.61 -3.93 -16.11
C PRO A 170 13.96 -4.68 -14.82
N ALA A 171 15.24 -4.84 -14.51
CA ALA A 171 15.76 -5.49 -13.32
C ALA A 171 16.25 -4.51 -12.26
N ALA A 172 16.06 -3.20 -12.47
CA ALA A 172 16.36 -2.21 -11.46
C ALA A 172 15.61 -2.51 -10.16
N ARG A 173 16.20 -2.09 -9.04
CA ARG A 173 15.57 -2.16 -7.72
C ARG A 173 14.12 -1.68 -7.80
N VAL A 174 13.20 -2.44 -7.22
CA VAL A 174 11.78 -2.05 -7.14
C VAL A 174 11.70 -0.72 -6.40
N HIS A 175 11.03 0.25 -7.00
CA HIS A 175 10.85 1.57 -6.40
C HIS A 175 10.08 1.41 -5.08
N PRO A 176 10.44 2.14 -4.01
CA PRO A 176 9.91 1.87 -2.68
C PRO A 176 8.40 2.20 -2.50
N MET A 177 7.81 2.94 -3.45
CA MET A 177 6.35 3.14 -3.53
C MET A 177 5.63 2.13 -4.44
N ASP A 178 6.34 1.27 -5.16
CA ASP A 178 5.74 0.31 -6.10
C ASP A 178 5.42 -1.02 -5.42
N PHE A 179 4.16 -1.17 -5.03
CA PHE A 179 3.58 -2.36 -4.43
C PHE A 179 2.87 -3.25 -5.46
N SER A 180 3.05 -3.00 -6.77
CA SER A 180 2.34 -3.72 -7.83
C SER A 180 2.49 -5.24 -7.74
N PHE A 181 3.59 -5.74 -7.18
CA PHE A 181 3.78 -7.17 -6.96
C PHE A 181 2.66 -7.83 -6.14
N TRP A 182 2.06 -7.13 -5.17
CA TRP A 182 1.00 -7.69 -4.33
C TRP A 182 -0.33 -7.86 -5.05
N CYS A 183 -0.50 -7.26 -6.24
CA CYS A 183 -1.67 -7.54 -7.06
C CYS A 183 -1.74 -9.02 -7.46
N LEU A 184 -0.59 -9.69 -7.61
CA LEU A 184 -0.52 -11.12 -7.94
C LEU A 184 -1.31 -11.96 -6.94
N VAL A 185 -1.05 -11.73 -5.65
CA VAL A 185 -1.70 -12.45 -4.55
C VAL A 185 -3.20 -12.18 -4.56
N ALA A 186 -3.61 -10.92 -4.72
CA ALA A 186 -5.03 -10.56 -4.76
C ALA A 186 -5.78 -11.24 -5.92
N PHE A 187 -5.17 -11.31 -7.11
CA PHE A 187 -5.80 -11.96 -8.26
C PHE A 187 -5.82 -13.49 -8.15
N ILE A 188 -4.81 -14.12 -7.53
CA ILE A 188 -4.85 -15.55 -7.20
C ILE A 188 -6.02 -15.82 -6.26
N GLU A 189 -6.15 -15.04 -5.19
CA GLU A 189 -7.26 -15.19 -4.25
C GLU A 189 -8.64 -14.93 -4.88
N ALA A 190 -8.73 -14.02 -5.86
CA ALA A 190 -9.96 -13.75 -6.59
C ALA A 190 -10.30 -14.82 -7.65
N ALA A 191 -9.32 -15.61 -8.09
CA ALA A 191 -9.52 -16.71 -9.02
C ALA A 191 -9.86 -18.04 -8.33
N GLU A 192 -9.35 -18.24 -7.11
CA GLU A 192 -9.51 -19.47 -6.36
C GLU A 192 -10.73 -19.43 -5.41
N PRO A 193 -11.69 -20.36 -5.55
CA PRO A 193 -12.76 -20.52 -4.57
C PRO A 193 -12.21 -20.81 -3.17
N GLU A 194 -12.92 -20.36 -2.14
CA GLU A 194 -12.63 -20.81 -0.78
C GLU A 194 -12.94 -22.30 -0.63
N GLU A 195 -12.27 -22.97 0.31
CA GLU A 195 -12.48 -24.39 0.57
C GLU A 195 -13.97 -24.68 0.82
N GLY A 196 -14.52 -25.64 0.06
CA GLY A 196 -15.94 -25.99 0.12
C GLY A 196 -16.91 -25.06 -0.61
N LYS A 197 -16.42 -24.02 -1.32
CA LYS A 197 -17.23 -23.13 -2.15
C LYS A 197 -17.00 -23.35 -3.65
N GLN A 198 -18.02 -23.06 -4.44
CA GLN A 198 -17.94 -23.13 -5.91
C GLN A 198 -17.46 -21.82 -6.55
N VAL A 199 -17.54 -20.70 -5.81
CA VAL A 199 -17.16 -19.37 -6.29
C VAL A 199 -16.20 -18.68 -5.31
N PRO A 200 -15.28 -17.82 -5.81
CA PRO A 200 -14.44 -16.97 -4.97
C PRO A 200 -15.27 -16.03 -4.09
N SER A 201 -14.75 -15.69 -2.91
CA SER A 201 -15.46 -14.76 -2.03
C SER A 201 -15.53 -13.34 -2.59
N ASP A 202 -16.60 -12.62 -2.26
CA ASP A 202 -16.77 -11.24 -2.71
C ASP A 202 -15.64 -10.34 -2.21
N HIS A 203 -15.17 -10.54 -0.99
CA HIS A 203 -14.04 -9.78 -0.46
C HIS A 203 -12.77 -9.94 -1.30
N ALA A 204 -12.43 -11.17 -1.73
CA ALA A 204 -11.26 -11.41 -2.57
C ALA A 204 -11.40 -10.74 -3.95
N VAL A 205 -12.56 -10.86 -4.58
CA VAL A 205 -12.83 -10.20 -5.87
C VAL A 205 -12.82 -8.68 -5.76
N ARG A 206 -13.41 -8.12 -4.70
CA ARG A 206 -13.36 -6.68 -4.43
C ARG A 206 -11.92 -6.20 -4.24
N THR A 207 -11.12 -6.94 -3.48
CA THR A 207 -9.68 -6.65 -3.28
C THR A 207 -8.92 -6.61 -4.62
N ALA A 208 -9.10 -7.61 -5.49
CA ALA A 208 -8.49 -7.61 -6.83
C ALA A 208 -9.02 -6.46 -7.70
N SER A 209 -10.32 -6.16 -7.61
CA SER A 209 -10.94 -5.04 -8.33
C SER A 209 -10.37 -3.69 -7.90
N MET A 210 -10.04 -3.50 -6.62
CA MET A 210 -9.38 -2.28 -6.13
C MET A 210 -8.00 -2.08 -6.77
N TRP A 211 -7.20 -3.15 -6.87
CA TRP A 211 -5.92 -3.11 -7.58
C TRP A 211 -6.09 -2.73 -9.06
N ALA A 212 -7.05 -3.33 -9.77
CA ALA A 212 -7.34 -2.98 -11.15
C ALA A 212 -7.83 -1.53 -11.30
N LEU A 213 -8.77 -1.09 -10.47
CA LEU A 213 -9.38 0.24 -10.58
C LEU A 213 -8.37 1.37 -10.35
N TYR A 214 -7.48 1.21 -9.36
CA TYR A 214 -6.54 2.26 -8.97
C TYR A 214 -5.11 2.04 -9.50
N GLY A 215 -4.78 0.86 -10.01
CA GLY A 215 -3.43 0.46 -10.43
C GLY A 215 -3.27 -0.01 -11.87
N ALA A 216 -4.34 -0.19 -12.65
CA ALA A 216 -4.27 -0.77 -14.00
C ALA A 216 -3.25 -0.12 -14.93
N ASP A 217 -3.14 1.22 -14.91
CA ASP A 217 -2.18 1.94 -15.77
C ASP A 217 -0.73 1.53 -15.46
N ARG A 218 -0.37 1.41 -14.17
CA ARG A 218 0.94 0.93 -13.72
C ARG A 218 1.18 -0.52 -14.09
N PHE A 219 0.18 -1.37 -13.87
CA PHE A 219 0.31 -2.80 -14.14
C PHE A 219 0.51 -3.07 -15.62
N TRP A 220 -0.23 -2.36 -16.47
CA TRP A 220 -0.08 -2.48 -17.90
C TRP A 220 1.30 -2.00 -18.37
N ALA A 221 1.81 -0.90 -17.79
CA ALA A 221 3.19 -0.47 -18.04
C ALA A 221 4.19 -1.57 -17.62
N ASN A 222 4.00 -2.19 -16.45
CA ASN A 222 4.84 -3.31 -15.99
C ASN A 222 4.80 -4.51 -16.94
N VAL A 223 3.62 -4.85 -17.50
CA VAL A 223 3.47 -5.88 -18.55
C VAL A 223 4.28 -5.52 -19.79
N LYS A 224 4.07 -4.30 -20.32
CA LYS A 224 4.70 -3.83 -21.55
C LYS A 224 6.22 -3.80 -21.46
N HIS A 225 6.74 -3.26 -20.37
CA HIS A 225 8.18 -3.12 -20.14
C HIS A 225 8.79 -4.37 -19.52
N GLY A 226 7.98 -5.36 -19.17
CA GLY A 226 8.43 -6.63 -18.64
C GLY A 226 9.15 -6.51 -17.30
N ARG A 227 8.63 -5.67 -16.41
CA ARG A 227 9.20 -5.40 -15.09
C ARG A 227 9.36 -6.68 -14.28
N ILE A 228 10.49 -6.82 -13.59
CA ILE A 228 10.79 -7.96 -12.71
C ILE A 228 10.70 -7.49 -11.25
N PHE A 229 10.00 -8.27 -10.43
CA PHE A 229 9.83 -8.08 -9.00
C PHE A 229 10.56 -9.19 -8.23
N ASP A 230 10.88 -8.94 -6.96
CA ASP A 230 11.42 -9.92 -6.01
C ASP A 230 12.70 -10.66 -6.45
N ARG A 231 13.48 -10.08 -7.36
CA ARG A 231 14.77 -10.63 -7.76
C ARG A 231 15.74 -10.66 -6.57
N ARG A 232 16.23 -11.84 -6.18
CA ARG A 232 17.19 -12.03 -5.07
C ARG A 232 18.30 -13.00 -5.48
N GLY A 233 19.53 -12.48 -5.60
CA GLY A 233 20.67 -13.29 -6.02
C GLY A 233 20.44 -13.92 -7.40
N ASP A 234 20.50 -15.25 -7.46
CA ASP A 234 20.29 -16.03 -8.69
C ASP A 234 18.80 -16.27 -9.03
N ASP A 235 17.87 -15.89 -8.16
CA ASP A 235 16.44 -15.96 -8.45
C ASP A 235 16.10 -15.00 -9.61
N PRO A 236 15.51 -15.49 -10.73
CA PRO A 236 15.13 -14.63 -11.85
C PRO A 236 14.08 -13.58 -11.50
N GLY A 237 13.41 -13.71 -10.36
CA GLY A 237 12.31 -12.85 -9.94
C GLY A 237 11.01 -13.15 -10.68
N THR A 238 9.95 -12.44 -10.32
CA THR A 238 8.63 -12.60 -10.92
C THR A 238 8.33 -11.48 -11.90
N LYS A 239 7.98 -11.85 -13.13
CA LYS A 239 7.56 -10.93 -14.18
C LYS A 239 6.04 -10.94 -14.30
N ILE A 240 5.41 -9.76 -14.30
CA ILE A 240 3.99 -9.65 -14.64
C ILE A 240 3.87 -9.76 -16.17
N THR A 241 3.20 -10.82 -16.64
CA THR A 241 3.12 -11.10 -18.09
C THR A 241 1.78 -10.70 -18.70
N ARG A 242 1.71 -10.71 -20.03
CA ARG A 242 0.46 -10.46 -20.75
C ARG A 242 -0.57 -11.55 -20.46
N GLU A 243 -0.13 -12.80 -20.36
CA GLU A 243 -1.00 -13.93 -20.05
C GLU A 243 -1.61 -13.79 -18.65
N MET A 244 -0.84 -13.32 -17.66
CA MET A 244 -1.36 -13.01 -16.33
C MET A 244 -2.41 -11.90 -16.40
N TRP A 245 -2.12 -10.80 -17.10
CA TRP A 245 -3.04 -9.69 -17.28
C TRP A 245 -4.37 -10.11 -17.92
N ASP A 246 -4.30 -10.87 -19.02
CA ASP A 246 -5.48 -11.37 -19.71
C ASP A 246 -6.26 -12.35 -18.80
N GLY A 247 -5.55 -13.20 -18.03
CA GLY A 247 -6.14 -14.07 -17.03
C GLY A 247 -6.91 -13.31 -15.94
N TRP A 248 -6.30 -12.26 -15.38
CA TRP A 248 -6.93 -11.40 -14.37
C TRP A 248 -8.17 -10.70 -14.89
N TYR A 249 -8.11 -10.22 -16.13
CA TYR A 249 -9.26 -9.63 -16.79
C TYR A 249 -10.42 -10.65 -16.89
N GLN A 250 -10.13 -11.88 -17.33
CA GLN A 250 -11.14 -12.94 -17.41
C GLN A 250 -11.68 -13.34 -16.03
N THR A 251 -10.83 -13.35 -14.99
CA THR A 251 -11.26 -13.58 -13.60
C THR A 251 -12.30 -12.54 -13.19
N LEU A 252 -12.10 -11.26 -13.48
CA LEU A 252 -13.06 -10.21 -13.15
C LEU A 252 -14.35 -10.32 -13.99
N VAL A 253 -14.27 -10.63 -15.28
CA VAL A 253 -15.45 -10.84 -16.14
C VAL A 253 -16.30 -12.02 -15.63
N ALA A 254 -15.67 -13.15 -15.32
CA ALA A 254 -16.36 -14.30 -14.74
C ALA A 254 -16.99 -13.93 -13.39
N ALA A 255 -16.28 -13.18 -12.57
CA ALA A 255 -16.75 -12.69 -11.28
C ALA A 255 -17.96 -11.76 -11.38
N GLU A 256 -18.00 -10.86 -12.36
CA GLU A 256 -19.13 -9.96 -12.62
C GLU A 256 -20.41 -10.75 -12.98
N SER A 257 -20.26 -11.76 -13.85
CA SER A 257 -21.39 -12.55 -14.37
C SER A 257 -22.07 -13.46 -13.34
N THR A 258 -21.34 -13.83 -12.27
CA THR A 258 -21.78 -14.82 -11.27
C THR A 258 -22.31 -14.18 -9.98
N ARG A 259 -22.14 -12.87 -9.82
CA ARG A 259 -22.47 -12.16 -8.59
C ARG A 259 -23.90 -11.62 -8.59
N THR A 260 -24.46 -11.53 -7.39
CA THR A 260 -25.79 -10.96 -7.13
C THR A 260 -25.73 -9.65 -6.36
N ASP A 261 -24.63 -9.36 -5.65
CA ASP A 261 -24.41 -8.10 -4.95
C ASP A 261 -24.11 -6.97 -5.94
N GLU A 262 -25.02 -5.99 -6.05
CA GLU A 262 -24.96 -4.92 -7.05
C GLU A 262 -23.78 -3.97 -6.81
N ASP A 263 -23.39 -3.73 -5.56
CA ASP A 263 -22.23 -2.89 -5.25
C ASP A 263 -20.91 -3.53 -5.70
N THR A 264 -20.77 -4.83 -5.51
CA THR A 264 -19.62 -5.59 -5.99
C THR A 264 -19.61 -5.68 -7.50
N LYS A 265 -20.76 -5.95 -8.14
CA LYS A 265 -20.84 -5.96 -9.62
C LYS A 265 -20.42 -4.63 -10.21
N ARG A 266 -20.90 -3.52 -9.67
CA ARG A 266 -20.49 -2.18 -10.11
C ARG A 266 -18.98 -1.96 -9.98
N LEU A 267 -18.40 -2.27 -8.82
CA LEU A 267 -16.96 -2.15 -8.60
C LEU A 267 -16.15 -2.99 -9.60
N VAL A 268 -16.57 -4.23 -9.84
CA VAL A 268 -15.93 -5.13 -10.80
C VAL A 268 -16.05 -4.57 -12.22
N GLY A 269 -17.21 -4.09 -12.63
CA GLY A 269 -17.42 -3.47 -13.94
C GLY A 269 -16.54 -2.23 -14.15
N GLU A 270 -16.39 -1.37 -13.14
CA GLU A 270 -15.48 -0.22 -13.18
C GLU A 270 -14.01 -0.66 -13.31
N ALA A 271 -13.61 -1.71 -12.59
CA ALA A 271 -12.28 -2.29 -12.67
C ALA A 271 -11.98 -2.89 -14.05
N ILE A 272 -12.93 -3.64 -14.63
CA ILE A 272 -12.85 -4.19 -16.00
C ILE A 272 -12.66 -3.06 -17.02
N ALA A 273 -13.50 -2.02 -16.96
CA ALA A 273 -13.41 -0.87 -17.85
C ALA A 273 -12.05 -0.15 -17.72
N LYS A 274 -11.54 -0.04 -16.50
CA LYS A 274 -10.22 0.56 -16.24
C LYS A 274 -9.09 -0.28 -16.84
N MET A 275 -9.14 -1.62 -16.72
CA MET A 275 -8.17 -2.52 -17.35
C MET A 275 -8.20 -2.39 -18.89
N GLN A 276 -9.39 -2.42 -19.50
CA GLN A 276 -9.52 -2.24 -20.96
C GLN A 276 -8.86 -0.95 -21.44
N LYS A 277 -9.19 0.16 -20.78
CA LYS A 277 -8.63 1.48 -21.10
C LYS A 277 -7.11 1.52 -20.94
N ALA A 278 -6.56 0.83 -19.93
CA ALA A 278 -5.10 0.75 -19.76
C ALA A 278 -4.45 0.03 -20.94
N SER A 279 -5.03 -1.09 -21.40
CA SER A 279 -4.52 -1.91 -22.50
C SER A 279 -4.56 -1.25 -23.89
N GLU A 280 -5.37 -0.21 -24.06
CA GLU A 280 -5.45 0.57 -25.31
C GLU A 280 -4.30 1.56 -25.50
N LYS A 281 -3.60 1.92 -24.42
CA LYS A 281 -2.38 2.74 -24.45
C LYS A 281 -1.20 1.87 -24.80
#